data_AF-A0A960Z268-F1
#
_entry.id   AF-A0A960Z268-F1
#
_cell.length_a   1.000
_cell.length_b   1.000
_cell.length_c   1.000
_cell.angle_alpha   90.00
_cell.angle_beta   90.00
_cell.angle_gamma   90.00
#
_symmetry.space_group_name_H-M   'P 1'
#
loop_
_entity.id
_entity.type
_entity.pdbx_description
1 polymer ?
#
loop_
_entity_poly.entity_id
_entity_poly.type
_entity_poly.pdbx_seq_one_letter_code
_entity_poly.pdbx_strand_id
1 'polypeptide(L)'
;SPTGLDAATYAERLGVTPVRPWRSVADLDVFHLWRDDLAVVDALARGGVRTVGQWQRNGAALERAGVVDAATRRGTEARIAVWRSFRDGWRIGRGRPLEAGDLAGFGILSDLMLDAATALVAEVAGDADAFLARLQAGDVKRLRQDKKDALQEALERAGHVDDRPRRDEADLLAGCLAAVAPALAAGDLTTDAAAALVRRLKAAARA
;
A
#
# COMPACT_ATOMS: atom_id res chain seq x y z
N SER A 1 -10.47 -8.33 -23.44
CA SER A 1 -11.94 -8.32 -23.28
C SER A 1 -12.32 -9.08 -22.03
N PRO A 2 -13.04 -8.44 -21.10
CA PRO A 2 -13.51 -9.02 -19.83
C PRO A 2 -14.87 -9.72 -19.95
N THR A 3 -15.48 -9.78 -21.14
CA THR A 3 -16.84 -10.31 -21.33
C THR A 3 -17.02 -11.70 -20.69
N GLY A 4 -17.98 -11.80 -19.76
CA GLY A 4 -18.32 -13.05 -19.06
C GLY A 4 -17.40 -13.42 -17.89
N LEU A 5 -16.37 -12.62 -17.58
CA LEU A 5 -15.48 -12.83 -16.44
C LEU A 5 -15.91 -11.98 -15.25
N ASP A 6 -15.86 -12.57 -14.06
CA ASP A 6 -15.90 -11.79 -12.83
C ASP A 6 -14.57 -11.06 -12.59
N ALA A 7 -14.58 -10.12 -11.66
CA ALA A 7 -13.41 -9.29 -11.38
C ALA A 7 -12.21 -10.11 -10.86
N ALA A 8 -12.45 -11.20 -10.12
CA ALA A 8 -11.36 -12.01 -9.56
C ALA A 8 -10.63 -12.78 -10.67
N THR A 9 -11.39 -13.46 -11.53
CA THR A 9 -10.88 -14.20 -12.69
C THR A 9 -10.16 -13.26 -13.65
N TYR A 10 -10.68 -12.05 -13.85
CA TYR A 10 -10.02 -11.06 -14.69
C TYR A 10 -8.71 -10.54 -14.07
N ALA A 11 -8.66 -10.36 -12.74
CA ALA A 11 -7.43 -9.97 -12.05
C ALA A 11 -6.31 -11.00 -12.22
N GLU A 12 -6.64 -12.29 -12.10
CA GLU A 12 -5.69 -13.40 -12.30
C GLU A 12 -5.16 -13.43 -13.73
N ARG A 13 -6.04 -13.34 -14.73
CA ARG A 13 -5.65 -13.26 -16.15
C ARG A 13 -4.71 -12.10 -16.44
N LEU A 14 -4.92 -10.98 -15.76
CA LEU A 14 -4.12 -9.78 -15.90
C LEU A 14 -2.83 -9.81 -15.08
N GLY A 15 -2.64 -10.80 -14.19
CA GLY A 15 -1.50 -10.84 -13.27
C GLY A 15 -1.46 -9.65 -12.31
N VAL A 16 -2.62 -9.21 -11.83
CA VAL A 16 -2.74 -8.02 -10.96
C VAL A 16 -1.93 -8.20 -9.69
N THR A 17 -1.06 -7.24 -9.41
CA THR A 17 -0.25 -7.26 -8.19
C THR A 17 -1.10 -6.91 -6.96
N PRO A 18 -0.86 -7.54 -5.80
CA PRO A 18 -1.56 -7.19 -4.56
C PRO A 18 -1.38 -5.73 -4.13
N VAL A 19 -2.30 -5.23 -3.32
CA VAL A 19 -2.19 -3.89 -2.71
C VAL A 19 -1.11 -3.93 -1.61
N ARG A 20 -0.09 -3.09 -1.78
CA ARG A 20 1.03 -2.93 -0.84
C ARG A 20 1.13 -1.47 -0.38
N PRO A 21 0.48 -1.07 0.72
CA PRO A 21 0.49 0.33 1.18
C PRO A 21 1.87 0.88 1.47
N TRP A 22 2.86 0.04 1.81
CA TRP A 22 4.25 0.49 2.03
C TRP A 22 5.00 0.88 0.75
N ARG A 23 4.52 0.46 -0.42
CA ARG A 23 5.10 0.82 -1.72
C ARG A 23 4.71 2.22 -2.18
N SER A 24 5.26 2.62 -3.31
CA SER A 24 4.92 3.90 -3.95
C SER A 24 3.44 3.91 -4.35
N VAL A 25 2.83 5.10 -4.33
CA VAL A 25 1.48 5.31 -4.88
C VAL A 25 1.42 4.85 -6.33
N ALA A 26 2.50 5.08 -7.07
CA ALA A 26 2.64 4.74 -8.49
C ALA A 26 2.62 3.23 -8.77
N ASP A 27 2.95 2.39 -7.77
CA ASP A 27 3.06 0.93 -7.93
C ASP A 27 1.69 0.24 -7.93
N LEU A 28 0.61 0.94 -7.54
CA LEU A 28 -0.72 0.34 -7.51
C LEU A 28 -1.22 0.01 -8.91
N ASP A 29 -1.69 -1.22 -9.11
CA ASP A 29 -2.38 -1.63 -10.33
C ASP A 29 -3.72 -0.90 -10.47
N VAL A 30 -3.99 -0.28 -11.63
CA VAL A 30 -5.22 0.49 -11.89
C VAL A 30 -6.47 -0.36 -11.79
N PHE A 31 -6.35 -1.69 -11.90
CA PHE A 31 -7.41 -2.63 -11.57
C PHE A 31 -8.02 -2.36 -10.20
N HIS A 32 -7.22 -2.07 -9.16
CA HIS A 32 -7.73 -1.84 -7.81
C HIS A 32 -8.57 -0.57 -7.69
N LEU A 33 -8.39 0.39 -8.60
CA LEU A 33 -9.18 1.63 -8.66
C LEU A 33 -10.53 1.41 -9.37
N TRP A 34 -10.55 0.56 -10.40
CA TRP A 34 -11.67 0.37 -11.31
C TRP A 34 -12.21 -1.06 -11.33
N ARG A 35 -12.02 -1.84 -10.25
CA ARG A 35 -12.45 -3.23 -10.17
C ARG A 35 -13.96 -3.42 -10.37
N ASP A 36 -14.75 -2.37 -10.17
CA ASP A 36 -16.20 -2.27 -10.37
C ASP A 36 -16.59 -1.94 -11.82
N ASP A 37 -15.63 -1.52 -12.66
CA ASP A 37 -15.82 -1.25 -14.09
C ASP A 37 -14.67 -1.88 -14.90
N LEU A 38 -14.86 -3.14 -15.28
CA LEU A 38 -13.85 -3.88 -16.05
C LEU A 38 -13.67 -3.36 -17.48
N ALA A 39 -14.63 -2.60 -18.01
CA ALA A 39 -14.50 -1.99 -19.33
C ALA A 39 -13.43 -0.90 -19.32
N VAL A 40 -13.41 -0.06 -18.26
CA VAL A 40 -12.35 0.91 -18.04
C VAL A 40 -11.00 0.22 -17.84
N VAL A 41 -10.94 -0.84 -17.04
CA VAL A 41 -9.68 -1.60 -16.85
C VAL A 41 -9.14 -2.15 -18.17
N ASP A 42 -10.00 -2.74 -19.00
CA ASP A 42 -9.62 -3.34 -20.28
C ASP A 42 -9.19 -2.25 -21.30
N ALA A 43 -9.83 -1.07 -21.28
CA ALA A 43 -9.42 0.08 -22.08
C ALA A 43 -8.03 0.61 -21.68
N LEU A 44 -7.79 0.79 -20.37
CA LEU A 44 -6.49 1.22 -19.85
C LEU A 44 -5.39 0.19 -20.16
N ALA A 45 -5.67 -1.10 -19.99
CA ALA A 45 -4.73 -2.16 -20.29
C ALA A 45 -4.37 -2.21 -21.79
N ARG A 46 -5.35 -2.04 -22.69
CA ARG A 46 -5.09 -1.89 -24.14
C ARG A 46 -4.27 -0.65 -24.46
N GLY A 47 -4.45 0.43 -23.70
CA GLY A 47 -3.63 1.64 -23.77
C GLY A 47 -2.25 1.52 -23.12
N GLY A 48 -1.83 0.32 -22.68
CA GLY A 48 -0.54 0.09 -22.05
C GLY A 48 -0.41 0.63 -20.62
N VAL A 49 -1.54 0.96 -19.98
CA VAL A 49 -1.58 1.46 -18.60
C VAL A 49 -2.08 0.35 -17.68
N ARG A 50 -1.17 -0.14 -16.83
CA ARG A 50 -1.40 -1.15 -15.79
C ARG A 50 -1.30 -0.57 -14.39
N THR A 51 -0.50 0.48 -14.21
CA THR A 51 -0.20 1.06 -12.89
C THR A 51 -0.55 2.53 -12.83
N VAL A 52 -0.75 3.04 -11.60
CA VAL A 52 -0.97 4.46 -11.33
C VAL A 52 0.19 5.31 -11.87
N GLY A 53 1.42 4.84 -11.79
CA GLY A 53 2.58 5.55 -12.34
C GLY A 53 2.55 5.67 -13.87
N GLN A 54 2.12 4.61 -14.56
CA GLN A 54 1.91 4.66 -16.01
C GLN A 54 0.75 5.58 -16.39
N TRP A 55 -0.34 5.57 -15.60
CA TRP A 55 -1.45 6.51 -15.78
C TRP A 55 -0.98 7.96 -15.64
N GLN A 56 -0.20 8.29 -14.59
CA GLN A 56 0.33 9.64 -14.37
C GLN A 56 1.18 10.13 -15.55
N ARG A 57 1.90 9.23 -16.23
CA ARG A 57 2.70 9.57 -17.42
C ARG A 57 1.87 9.69 -18.70
N ASN A 58 0.88 8.80 -18.88
CA ASN A 58 0.25 8.58 -20.19
C ASN A 58 -1.24 8.98 -20.24
N GLY A 59 -1.90 9.24 -19.12
CA GLY A 59 -3.36 9.45 -19.04
C GLY A 59 -3.85 10.60 -19.91
N ALA A 60 -3.07 11.68 -19.99
CA ALA A 60 -3.39 12.80 -20.88
C ALA A 60 -3.25 12.46 -22.37
N ALA A 61 -2.34 11.55 -22.73
CA ALA A 61 -2.22 11.07 -24.10
C ALA A 61 -3.37 10.12 -24.46
N LEU A 62 -3.79 9.26 -23.52
CA LEU A 62 -4.92 8.35 -23.72
C LEU A 62 -6.24 9.11 -23.93
N GLU A 63 -6.47 10.18 -23.17
CA GLU A 63 -7.63 11.05 -23.37
C GLU A 63 -7.61 11.70 -24.76
N ARG A 64 -6.48 12.32 -25.15
CA ARG A 64 -6.33 12.94 -26.49
C ARG A 64 -6.49 11.95 -27.64
N ALA A 65 -6.10 10.69 -27.43
CA ALA A 65 -6.25 9.62 -28.40
C ALA A 65 -7.67 9.01 -28.41
N GLY A 66 -8.58 9.45 -27.54
CA GLY A 66 -9.94 8.93 -27.43
C GLY A 66 -10.02 7.52 -26.83
N VAL A 67 -8.95 7.02 -26.21
CA VAL A 67 -8.95 5.71 -25.53
C VAL A 67 -9.75 5.75 -24.24
N VAL A 68 -9.73 6.90 -23.56
CA VAL A 68 -10.55 7.21 -22.40
C VAL A 68 -11.20 8.57 -22.60
N ASP A 69 -12.38 8.77 -22.03
CA ASP A 69 -13.04 10.08 -22.03
C ASP A 69 -12.58 10.95 -20.86
N ALA A 70 -13.01 12.21 -20.86
CA ALA A 70 -12.67 13.17 -19.82
C ALA A 70 -13.24 12.77 -18.45
N ALA A 71 -14.38 12.07 -18.42
CA ALA A 71 -15.00 11.58 -17.19
C ALA A 71 -14.15 10.47 -16.55
N THR A 72 -13.72 9.49 -17.34
CA THR A 72 -12.81 8.42 -16.91
C THR A 72 -11.49 8.99 -16.41
N ARG A 73 -10.96 10.03 -17.08
CA ARG A 73 -9.76 10.72 -16.62
C ARG A 73 -9.95 11.32 -15.23
N ARG A 74 -10.95 12.19 -15.05
CA ARG A 74 -11.17 12.86 -13.75
C ARG A 74 -11.53 11.85 -12.66
N GLY A 75 -12.34 10.84 -12.98
CA GLY A 75 -12.68 9.76 -12.08
C GLY A 75 -11.47 8.90 -11.67
N THR A 76 -10.47 8.76 -12.54
CA THR A 76 -9.21 8.07 -12.21
C THR A 76 -8.35 8.91 -11.27
N GLU A 77 -8.23 10.21 -11.52
CA GLU A 77 -7.51 11.12 -10.61
C GLU A 77 -8.15 11.15 -9.21
N ALA A 78 -9.48 11.20 -9.14
CA ALA A 78 -10.21 11.13 -7.87
C ALA A 78 -9.93 9.82 -7.12
N ARG A 79 -9.94 8.68 -7.80
CA ARG A 79 -9.63 7.37 -7.21
C ARG A 79 -8.16 7.26 -6.77
N ILE A 80 -7.23 7.87 -7.50
CA ILE A 80 -5.82 7.97 -7.08
C ILE A 80 -5.70 8.81 -5.79
N ALA A 81 -6.45 9.90 -5.67
CA ALA A 81 -6.49 10.70 -4.45
C ALA A 81 -7.06 9.91 -3.26
N VAL A 82 -8.11 9.09 -3.47
CA VAL A 82 -8.57 8.12 -2.45
C VAL A 82 -7.45 7.17 -2.06
N TRP A 83 -6.75 6.56 -3.02
CA TRP A 83 -5.65 5.64 -2.71
C TRP A 83 -4.54 6.30 -1.90
N ARG A 84 -4.13 7.53 -2.25
CA ARG A 84 -3.11 8.29 -1.49
C ARG A 84 -3.54 8.48 -0.05
N SER A 85 -4.74 9.02 0.16
CA SER A 85 -5.29 9.27 1.50
C SER A 85 -5.46 7.98 2.30
N PHE A 86 -5.99 6.92 1.66
CA PHE A 86 -6.15 5.61 2.28
C PHE A 86 -4.80 5.06 2.74
N ARG A 87 -3.79 5.07 1.86
CA ARG A 87 -2.45 4.56 2.14
C ARG A 87 -1.83 5.27 3.33
N ASP A 88 -1.89 6.60 3.34
CA ASP A 88 -1.27 7.39 4.39
C ASP A 88 -1.98 7.19 5.74
N GLY A 89 -3.32 7.10 5.73
CA GLY A 89 -4.09 6.76 6.92
C GLY A 89 -3.87 5.33 7.41
N TRP A 90 -3.76 4.36 6.49
CA TRP A 90 -3.59 2.93 6.81
C TRP A 90 -2.24 2.67 7.47
N ARG A 91 -1.20 3.42 7.10
CA ARG A 91 0.14 3.31 7.69
C ARG A 91 0.21 3.76 9.15
N ILE A 92 -0.75 4.55 9.63
CA ILE A 92 -0.75 4.98 11.04
C ILE A 92 -1.02 3.77 11.94
N GLY A 93 -0.16 3.60 12.95
CA GLY A 93 -0.20 2.46 13.87
C GLY A 93 0.28 1.16 13.24
N ARG A 94 0.96 1.25 12.10
CA ARG A 94 1.59 0.13 11.42
C ARG A 94 3.04 0.53 11.16
N GLY A 95 3.96 -0.25 11.69
CA GLY A 95 5.37 -0.11 11.38
C GLY A 95 5.64 -0.36 9.89
N ARG A 96 6.64 0.35 9.34
CA ARG A 96 7.22 -0.03 8.05
C ARG A 96 7.85 -1.42 8.18
N PRO A 97 7.66 -2.33 7.21
CA PRO A 97 8.32 -3.62 7.21
C PRO A 97 9.83 -3.45 7.37
N LEU A 98 10.38 -4.17 8.33
CA LEU A 98 11.80 -4.22 8.62
C LEU A 98 12.49 -5.09 7.57
N GLU A 99 13.52 -4.55 6.92
CA GLU A 99 14.34 -5.26 5.95
C GLU A 99 15.73 -5.56 6.54
N ALA A 100 16.40 -6.59 6.02
CA ALA A 100 17.74 -6.97 6.46
C ALA A 100 18.76 -5.80 6.39
N GLY A 101 18.64 -4.97 5.35
CA GLY A 101 19.50 -3.81 5.15
C GLY A 101 19.33 -2.72 6.23
N ASP A 102 18.14 -2.61 6.83
CA ASP A 102 17.87 -1.63 7.88
C ASP A 102 18.67 -1.97 9.15
N LEU A 103 18.72 -3.26 9.53
CA LEU A 103 19.47 -3.74 10.70
C LEU A 103 20.98 -3.46 10.58
N ALA A 104 21.55 -3.69 9.40
CA ALA A 104 22.95 -3.36 9.10
C ALA A 104 23.20 -1.86 9.27
N GLY A 105 22.29 -1.03 8.79
CA GLY A 105 22.36 0.43 8.86
C GLY A 105 22.38 1.00 10.28
N PHE A 106 21.86 0.28 11.27
CA PHE A 106 21.86 0.76 12.65
C PHE A 106 23.22 0.66 13.35
N GLY A 107 24.12 -0.23 12.90
CA GLY A 107 25.46 -0.38 13.49
C GLY A 107 25.48 -0.89 14.95
N ILE A 108 24.37 -1.45 15.44
CA ILE A 108 24.23 -1.94 16.83
C ILE A 108 24.73 -3.40 16.96
N LEU A 109 24.52 -4.19 15.90
CA LEU A 109 24.83 -5.62 15.86
C LEU A 109 26.23 -5.87 15.30
N SER A 110 26.93 -6.86 15.85
CA SER A 110 28.13 -7.43 15.20
C SER A 110 27.72 -8.34 14.05
N ASP A 111 28.61 -8.61 13.10
CA ASP A 111 28.34 -9.47 11.92
C ASP A 111 27.61 -10.79 12.27
N LEU A 112 28.10 -11.55 13.25
CA LEU A 112 27.46 -12.80 13.67
C LEU A 112 26.02 -12.62 14.21
N MET A 113 25.76 -11.49 14.89
CA MET A 113 24.43 -11.18 15.41
C MET A 113 23.52 -10.63 14.32
N LEU A 114 24.08 -9.91 13.34
CA LEU A 114 23.37 -9.38 12.19
C LEU A 114 22.83 -10.52 11.32
N ASP A 115 23.61 -11.58 11.10
CA ASP A 115 23.15 -12.76 10.36
C ASP A 115 21.94 -13.42 11.05
N ALA A 116 22.05 -13.65 12.37
CA ALA A 116 20.97 -14.23 13.16
C ALA A 116 19.71 -13.34 13.20
N ALA A 117 19.90 -12.03 13.37
CA ALA A 117 18.80 -11.07 13.36
C ALA A 117 18.15 -10.94 11.97
N THR A 118 18.93 -11.03 10.89
CA THR A 118 18.43 -11.02 9.51
C THR A 118 17.58 -12.25 9.21
N ALA A 119 18.01 -13.43 9.65
CA ALA A 119 17.20 -14.64 9.58
C ALA A 119 15.89 -14.48 10.35
N LEU A 120 15.95 -13.90 11.55
CA LEU A 120 14.78 -13.62 12.37
C LEU A 120 13.79 -12.67 11.69
N VAL A 121 14.27 -11.60 11.04
CA VAL A 121 13.44 -10.68 10.24
C VAL A 121 12.69 -11.41 9.13
N ALA A 122 13.36 -12.33 8.42
CA ALA A 122 12.72 -13.12 7.38
C ALA A 122 11.63 -14.06 7.95
N GLU A 123 11.89 -14.69 9.09
CA GLU A 123 10.93 -15.58 9.77
C GLU A 123 9.65 -14.84 10.22
N VAL A 124 9.77 -13.59 10.67
CA VAL A 124 8.63 -12.75 11.07
C VAL A 124 8.08 -11.89 9.92
N ALA A 125 8.54 -12.14 8.69
CA ALA A 125 8.14 -11.40 7.49
C ALA A 125 8.24 -9.86 7.62
N GLY A 126 9.27 -9.38 8.33
CA GLY A 126 9.52 -7.96 8.54
C GLY A 126 8.64 -7.27 9.58
N ASP A 127 7.85 -8.00 10.36
CA ASP A 127 7.10 -7.45 11.50
C ASP A 127 8.07 -7.08 12.65
N ALA A 128 8.25 -5.78 12.89
CA ALA A 128 9.20 -5.28 13.88
C ALA A 128 8.77 -5.57 15.32
N ASP A 129 7.46 -5.59 15.60
CA ASP A 129 6.93 -5.91 16.94
C ASP A 129 7.19 -7.38 17.24
N ALA A 130 6.93 -8.26 16.27
CA ALA A 130 7.24 -9.69 16.37
C ALA A 130 8.75 -9.94 16.47
N PHE A 131 9.56 -9.19 15.71
CA PHE A 131 11.02 -9.23 15.80
C PHE A 131 11.50 -8.87 17.20
N LEU A 132 11.05 -7.74 17.76
CA LEU A 132 11.39 -7.31 19.12
C LEU A 132 10.96 -8.34 20.17
N ALA A 133 9.76 -8.90 20.07
CA ALA A 133 9.29 -9.94 20.98
C ALA A 133 10.21 -11.17 20.98
N ARG A 134 10.67 -11.60 19.81
CA ARG A 134 11.61 -12.75 19.68
C ARG A 134 13.03 -12.40 20.15
N LEU A 135 13.49 -11.17 19.96
CA LEU A 135 14.72 -10.69 20.58
C LEU A 135 14.65 -10.73 22.11
N GLN A 136 13.51 -10.34 22.69
CA GLN A 136 13.30 -10.41 24.15
C GLN A 136 13.29 -11.86 24.63
N ALA A 137 12.69 -12.78 23.88
CA ALA A 137 12.71 -14.22 24.17
C ALA A 137 14.11 -14.88 24.08
N GLY A 138 15.09 -14.21 23.46
CA GLY A 138 16.48 -14.66 23.43
C GLY A 138 16.88 -15.42 22.16
N ASP A 139 16.11 -15.29 21.08
CA ASP A 139 16.34 -15.99 19.81
C ASP A 139 17.68 -15.59 19.16
N VAL A 140 18.19 -14.39 19.47
CA VAL A 140 19.56 -13.98 19.15
C VAL A 140 20.44 -14.14 20.38
N LYS A 141 21.28 -15.19 20.35
CA LYS A 141 22.16 -15.55 21.47
C LYS A 141 23.14 -14.44 21.81
N ARG A 142 23.39 -14.26 23.11
CA ARG A 142 24.36 -13.29 23.69
C ARG A 142 24.03 -11.82 23.39
N LEU A 143 22.83 -11.51 22.92
CA LEU A 143 22.35 -10.14 22.79
C LEU A 143 21.99 -9.60 24.18
N ARG A 144 22.79 -8.64 24.65
CA ARG A 144 22.61 -7.98 25.95
C ARG A 144 21.44 -7.01 25.91
N GLN A 145 20.89 -6.68 27.09
CA GLN A 145 19.71 -5.82 27.21
C GLN A 145 19.92 -4.43 26.60
N ASP A 146 21.08 -3.81 26.86
CA ASP A 146 21.46 -2.52 26.29
C ASP A 146 21.34 -2.46 24.75
N LYS A 147 21.73 -3.53 24.05
CA LYS A 147 21.58 -3.63 22.60
C LYS A 147 20.14 -3.85 22.15
N LYS A 148 19.32 -4.56 22.94
CA LYS A 148 17.90 -4.74 22.65
C LYS A 148 17.17 -3.41 22.76
N ASP A 149 17.44 -2.65 23.81
CA ASP A 149 16.85 -1.33 24.05
C ASP A 149 17.27 -0.36 22.93
N ALA A 150 18.56 -0.34 22.57
CA ALA A 150 19.06 0.47 21.46
C ALA A 150 18.42 0.10 20.10
N LEU A 151 18.15 -1.18 19.85
CA LEU A 151 17.45 -1.63 18.65
C LEU A 151 15.99 -1.18 18.65
N GLN A 152 15.30 -1.29 19.78
CA GLN A 152 13.93 -0.81 19.90
C GLN A 152 13.84 0.69 19.57
N GLU A 153 14.70 1.51 20.20
CA GLU A 153 14.75 2.94 19.91
C GLU A 153 15.09 3.24 18.44
N ALA A 154 15.98 2.45 17.83
CA ALA A 154 16.32 2.60 16.42
C ALA A 154 15.14 2.26 15.49
N LEU A 155 14.40 1.19 15.80
CA LEU A 155 13.23 0.76 15.04
C LEU A 155 12.08 1.75 15.16
N GLU A 156 11.81 2.27 16.35
CA GLU A 156 10.82 3.35 16.57
C GLU A 156 11.20 4.61 15.79
N ARG A 157 12.46 5.05 15.89
CA ARG A 157 12.97 6.25 15.20
C ARG A 157 12.93 6.10 13.67
N ALA A 158 13.19 4.90 13.16
CA ALA A 158 13.11 4.59 11.73
C ALA A 158 11.67 4.33 11.25
N GLY A 159 10.69 4.30 12.14
CA GLY A 159 9.27 4.07 11.84
C GLY A 159 8.93 2.61 11.54
N HIS A 160 9.77 1.66 11.96
CA HIS A 160 9.48 0.23 11.94
C HIS A 160 8.55 -0.18 13.07
N VAL A 161 8.49 0.60 14.15
CA VAL A 161 7.48 0.51 15.22
C VAL A 161 6.68 1.82 15.21
N ASP A 162 5.36 1.71 15.35
CA ASP A 162 4.45 2.86 15.40
C ASP A 162 3.34 2.59 16.42
N ASP A 163 3.48 3.19 17.61
CA ASP A 163 2.56 3.01 18.74
C ASP A 163 1.26 3.79 18.62
N ARG A 164 1.09 4.58 17.55
CA ARG A 164 -0.17 5.30 17.34
C ARG A 164 -1.30 4.29 17.16
N PRO A 165 -2.52 4.58 17.65
CA PRO A 165 -3.65 3.69 17.42
C PRO A 165 -3.93 3.58 15.92
N ARG A 166 -4.09 2.34 15.46
CA ARG A 166 -4.47 2.05 14.08
C ARG A 166 -5.82 2.68 13.79
N ARG A 167 -5.91 3.39 12.67
CA ARG A 167 -7.19 3.90 12.16
C ARG A 167 -8.11 2.76 11.76
N ASP A 168 -9.39 2.89 12.13
CA ASP A 168 -10.43 1.96 11.75
C ASP A 168 -10.97 2.27 10.33
N GLU A 169 -12.04 1.59 9.91
CA GLU A 169 -12.63 1.86 8.60
C GLU A 169 -13.24 3.26 8.47
N ALA A 170 -13.89 3.72 9.53
CA ALA A 170 -14.62 4.98 9.53
C ALA A 170 -13.63 6.14 9.45
N ASP A 171 -12.53 6.08 10.21
CA ASP A 171 -11.45 7.05 10.17
C ASP A 171 -10.78 7.12 8.79
N LEU A 172 -10.51 5.96 8.18
CA LEU A 172 -9.93 5.88 6.84
C LEU A 172 -10.88 6.47 5.80
N LEU A 173 -12.17 6.12 5.88
CA LEU A 173 -13.19 6.63 4.98
C LEU A 173 -13.34 8.15 5.11
N ALA A 174 -13.46 8.67 6.33
CA ALA A 174 -13.58 10.11 6.59
C ALA A 174 -12.39 10.88 5.99
N GLY A 175 -11.17 10.40 6.20
CA GLY A 175 -9.97 10.98 5.59
C GLY A 175 -10.01 10.97 4.07
N CYS A 176 -10.41 9.84 3.46
CA CYS A 176 -10.52 9.72 2.00
C CYS A 176 -11.58 10.65 1.41
N LEU A 177 -12.76 10.75 2.04
CA LEU A 177 -13.84 11.63 1.59
C LEU A 177 -13.43 13.10 1.66
N ALA A 178 -12.76 13.50 2.75
CA ALA A 178 -12.21 14.85 2.87
C ALA A 178 -11.19 15.15 1.77
N ALA A 179 -10.30 14.19 1.46
CA ALA A 179 -9.28 14.35 0.42
C ALA A 179 -9.84 14.50 -1.00
N VAL A 180 -11.05 13.99 -1.26
CA VAL A 180 -11.69 14.02 -2.58
C VAL A 180 -12.96 14.87 -2.64
N ALA A 181 -13.21 15.71 -1.62
CA ALA A 181 -14.40 16.57 -1.57
C ALA A 181 -14.62 17.41 -2.84
N PRO A 182 -13.60 18.00 -3.48
CA PRO A 182 -13.78 18.70 -4.76
C PRO A 182 -14.27 17.79 -5.89
N ALA A 183 -13.77 16.56 -5.97
CA ALA A 183 -14.19 15.58 -6.99
C ALA A 183 -15.61 15.06 -6.75
N LEU A 184 -16.03 14.95 -5.48
CA LEU A 184 -17.41 14.63 -5.12
C LEU A 184 -18.36 15.76 -5.56
N ALA A 185 -18.00 17.01 -5.29
CA ALA A 185 -18.77 18.18 -5.69
C ALA A 185 -18.88 18.31 -7.22
N ALA A 186 -17.82 17.94 -7.94
CA ALA A 186 -17.79 17.94 -9.41
C ALA A 186 -18.50 16.73 -10.05
N GLY A 187 -18.89 15.71 -9.26
CA GLY A 187 -19.51 14.49 -9.76
C GLY A 187 -18.54 13.50 -10.43
N ASP A 188 -17.24 13.70 -10.28
CA ASP A 188 -16.20 12.81 -10.85
C ASP A 188 -16.08 11.48 -10.08
N LEU A 189 -16.59 11.45 -8.85
CA LEU A 189 -16.68 10.29 -7.98
C LEU A 189 -17.91 10.45 -7.07
N THR A 190 -18.62 9.35 -6.81
CA THR A 190 -19.71 9.36 -5.83
C THR A 190 -19.20 8.95 -4.45
N THR A 191 -19.88 9.38 -3.39
CA THR A 191 -19.57 8.96 -2.02
C THR A 191 -19.60 7.44 -1.86
N ASP A 192 -20.59 6.77 -2.48
CA ASP A 192 -20.71 5.31 -2.43
C ASP A 192 -19.56 4.60 -3.14
N ALA A 193 -19.12 5.11 -4.30
CA ALA A 193 -17.98 4.58 -5.02
C ALA A 193 -16.67 4.77 -4.22
N ALA A 194 -16.49 5.93 -3.58
CA ALA A 194 -15.37 6.17 -2.68
C ALA A 194 -15.38 5.21 -1.47
N ALA A 195 -16.53 5.02 -0.83
CA ALA A 195 -16.69 4.11 0.30
C ALA A 195 -16.45 2.63 -0.10
N ALA A 196 -16.96 2.21 -1.26
CA ALA A 196 -16.70 0.88 -1.79
C ALA A 196 -15.21 0.68 -2.13
N LEU A 197 -14.53 1.71 -2.67
CA LEU A 197 -13.10 1.66 -2.92
C LEU A 197 -12.28 1.51 -1.63
N VAL A 198 -12.56 2.31 -0.59
CA VAL A 198 -11.88 2.20 0.72
C VAL A 198 -12.03 0.81 1.32
N ARG A 199 -13.25 0.24 1.32
CA ARG A 199 -13.50 -1.13 1.80
C ARG A 199 -12.69 -2.18 1.05
N ARG A 200 -12.65 -2.09 -0.29
CA ARG A 200 -11.87 -3.01 -1.13
C ARG A 200 -10.37 -2.86 -0.89
N LEU A 201 -9.85 -1.64 -0.80
CA LEU A 201 -8.44 -1.38 -0.49
C LEU A 201 -8.05 -1.94 0.87
N LYS A 202 -8.89 -1.76 1.90
CA LYS A 202 -8.68 -2.32 3.24
C LYS A 202 -8.64 -3.85 3.23
N ALA A 203 -9.56 -4.50 2.53
CA ALA A 203 -9.59 -5.96 2.42
C ALA A 203 -8.37 -6.53 1.65
N ALA A 204 -7.91 -5.80 0.63
CA ALA A 204 -6.80 -6.20 -0.22
C ALA A 204 -5.42 -5.85 0.34
N ALA A 205 -5.33 -4.86 1.23
CA ALA A 205 -4.07 -4.41 1.80
C ALA A 205 -3.36 -5.54 2.56
N ARG A 206 -2.05 -5.63 2.34
CA ARG A 206 -1.12 -6.49 3.07
C ARG A 206 0.08 -5.65 3.50
N ALA A 207 0.67 -6.02 4.64
CA ALA A 207 1.99 -5.52 5.03
C ALA A 207 3.03 -5.90 3.98
#